data_AF-A0A5C8A9E5-F1
#
_entry.id   AF-A0A5C8A9E5-F1
#
_cell.length_a   1.000
_cell.length_b   1.000
_cell.length_c   1.000
_cell.angle_alpha   90.00
_cell.angle_beta   90.00
_cell.angle_gamma   90.00
#
_symmetry.space_group_name_H-M   'P 1'
#
loop_
_entity.id
_entity.type
_entity.pdbx_description
1 polymer ?
#
loop_
_entity_poly.entity_id
_entity_poly.type
_entity_poly.pdbx_seq_one_letter_code
_entity_poly.pdbx_strand_id
1 'polypeptide(L)'
;MKSSIPAKDKSRILDTLGKANKAFQEVYPGDRPDRQPVHTVYGGADLFRADSAEKMANAALKTLLDNAPDSVDFARALEMPGHEKLPKKAADASKLVKRYAKLKPAQLKNEPAWLAYATYNKVIAKLRTEALEDFRIDFEDGFGNRSWDEEDATAVQAAQEVAKGMKANSLPPFIGIRIKPFTEDLKERGARTLDLFLTALSTHT
;
A
#
# COMPACT_ATOMS: atom_id res chain seq x y z
N MET A 1 24.48 23.59 -28.45
CA MET A 1 25.29 22.92 -27.42
C MET A 1 26.14 21.84 -28.08
N LYS A 2 27.44 21.77 -27.78
CA LYS A 2 28.32 20.69 -28.25
C LYS A 2 28.21 19.53 -27.27
N SER A 3 27.80 18.35 -27.74
CA SER A 3 27.76 17.11 -26.94
C SER A 3 29.06 16.33 -27.07
N SER A 4 29.42 15.57 -26.04
CA SER A 4 30.58 14.67 -26.03
C SER A 4 30.41 13.45 -26.94
N ILE A 5 29.16 13.02 -27.18
CA ILE A 5 28.83 11.96 -28.13
C ILE A 5 28.40 12.60 -29.47
N PRO A 6 29.04 12.24 -30.60
CA PRO A 6 28.61 12.68 -31.92
C PRO A 6 27.18 12.24 -32.22
N ALA A 7 26.40 13.09 -32.90
CA ALA A 7 24.99 12.82 -33.18
C ALA A 7 24.74 11.51 -33.93
N LYS A 8 25.64 11.17 -34.87
CA LYS A 8 25.60 9.92 -35.64
C LYS A 8 25.79 8.68 -34.75
N ASP A 9 26.74 8.73 -33.82
CA ASP A 9 27.00 7.63 -32.89
C ASP A 9 25.84 7.48 -31.91
N LYS A 10 25.27 8.59 -31.44
CA LYS A 10 24.07 8.60 -30.59
C LYS A 10 22.89 7.90 -31.28
N SER A 11 22.58 8.24 -32.54
CA SER A 11 21.48 7.59 -33.27
C SER A 11 21.71 6.09 -33.39
N ARG A 12 22.90 5.68 -33.85
CA ARG A 12 23.23 4.25 -34.01
C ARG A 12 23.09 3.47 -32.70
N ILE A 13 23.54 4.03 -31.58
CA ILE A 13 23.42 3.41 -30.25
C ILE A 13 21.95 3.31 -29.84
N LEU A 14 21.17 4.38 -29.98
CA LEU A 14 19.74 4.40 -29.62
C LEU A 14 18.91 3.47 -30.49
N ASP A 15 19.21 3.35 -31.79
CA ASP A 15 18.55 2.41 -32.70
C ASP A 15 18.84 0.96 -32.31
N THR A 16 20.07 0.66 -31.90
CA THR A 16 20.46 -0.67 -31.41
C THR A 16 19.74 -0.99 -30.10
N LEU A 17 19.76 -0.06 -29.14
CA LEU A 17 19.04 -0.18 -27.87
C LEU A 17 17.53 -0.34 -28.08
N GLY A 18 16.97 0.37 -29.06
CA GLY A 18 15.55 0.33 -29.41
C GLY A 18 15.05 -1.06 -29.79
N LYS A 19 15.90 -1.93 -30.35
CA LYS A 19 15.53 -3.33 -30.65
C LYS A 19 15.31 -4.14 -29.37
N ALA A 20 16.25 -4.06 -28.42
CA ALA A 20 16.14 -4.73 -27.14
C ALA A 20 14.97 -4.18 -26.30
N ASN A 21 14.78 -2.86 -26.29
CA ASN A 21 13.66 -2.23 -25.59
C ASN A 21 12.30 -2.67 -26.13
N LYS A 22 12.13 -2.79 -27.45
CA LYS A 22 10.87 -3.27 -28.05
C LYS A 22 10.59 -4.73 -27.70
N ALA A 23 11.59 -5.60 -27.81
CA ALA A 23 11.45 -7.00 -27.40
C ALA A 23 11.11 -7.11 -25.90
N PHE A 24 11.73 -6.29 -25.06
CA PHE A 24 11.38 -6.21 -23.64
C PHE A 24 9.93 -5.75 -23.42
N GLN A 25 9.47 -4.72 -24.14
CA GLN A 25 8.11 -4.18 -24.04
C GLN A 25 7.03 -5.17 -24.52
N GLU A 26 7.34 -6.04 -25.47
CA GLU A 26 6.43 -7.11 -25.90
C GLU A 26 6.17 -8.14 -24.78
N VAL A 27 7.19 -8.44 -23.96
CA VAL A 27 7.07 -9.36 -22.82
C VAL A 27 6.54 -8.65 -21.57
N TYR A 28 6.94 -7.39 -21.36
CA TYR A 28 6.60 -6.58 -20.21
C TYR A 28 5.95 -5.27 -20.69
N PRO A 29 4.63 -5.28 -20.97
CA PRO A 29 3.92 -4.14 -21.58
C PRO A 29 3.82 -2.89 -20.69
N GLY A 30 4.43 -2.93 -19.50
CA GLY A 30 4.42 -1.84 -18.54
C GLY A 30 3.15 -1.82 -17.71
N ASP A 31 2.71 -0.61 -17.35
CA ASP A 31 1.61 -0.40 -16.41
C ASP A 31 0.29 -0.93 -16.98
N ARG A 32 -0.45 -1.64 -16.13
CA ARG A 32 -1.81 -2.06 -16.45
C ARG A 32 -2.78 -0.89 -16.20
N PRO A 33 -3.85 -0.75 -17.01
CA PRO A 33 -4.89 0.24 -16.76
C PRO A 33 -5.70 -0.06 -15.49
N ASP A 34 -5.62 -1.31 -14.99
CA ASP A 34 -6.26 -1.74 -13.76
C ASP A 34 -5.62 -1.07 -12.53
N ARG A 35 -6.41 -0.94 -11.47
CA ARG A 35 -5.97 -0.40 -10.19
C ARG A 35 -4.69 -1.10 -9.71
N GLN A 36 -3.69 -0.29 -9.35
CA GLN A 36 -2.49 -0.74 -8.64
C GLN A 36 -2.53 -0.24 -7.19
N PRO A 37 -1.92 -0.97 -6.23
CA PRO A 37 -1.83 -0.49 -4.86
C PRO A 37 -0.91 0.72 -4.77
N VAL A 38 -1.36 1.76 -4.07
CA VAL A 38 -0.53 2.95 -3.79
C VAL A 38 0.33 2.77 -2.54
N HIS A 39 -0.07 1.85 -1.65
CA HIS A 39 0.60 1.57 -0.38
C HIS A 39 0.69 0.07 -0.14
N THR A 40 1.93 -0.41 0.07
CA THR A 40 2.25 -1.80 0.37
C THR A 40 2.93 -1.91 1.72
N VAL A 41 2.44 -2.84 2.55
CA VAL A 41 3.06 -3.20 3.84
C VAL A 41 3.73 -4.56 3.70
N TYR A 42 4.98 -4.67 4.15
CA TYR A 42 5.67 -5.93 4.35
C TYR A 42 5.60 -6.31 5.83
N GLY A 43 5.21 -7.54 6.13
CA GLY A 43 5.18 -8.06 7.49
C GLY A 43 5.70 -9.49 7.54
N GLY A 44 6.52 -9.80 8.55
CA GLY A 44 7.12 -11.12 8.73
C GLY A 44 6.08 -12.25 8.69
N ALA A 45 6.43 -13.33 7.99
CA ALA A 45 5.51 -14.42 7.71
C ALA A 45 4.93 -15.09 8.97
N ASP A 46 5.70 -15.18 10.04
CA ASP A 46 5.30 -15.72 11.35
C ASP A 46 4.21 -14.88 12.04
N LEU A 47 4.16 -13.59 11.74
CA LEU A 47 3.23 -12.63 12.35
C LEU A 47 1.91 -12.49 11.59
N PHE A 48 1.86 -12.93 10.34
CA PHE A 48 0.68 -12.77 9.50
C PHE A 48 -0.50 -13.59 10.02
N ARG A 49 -1.67 -12.95 10.13
CA ARG A 49 -2.95 -13.57 10.49
C ARG A 49 -4.05 -13.02 9.58
N ALA A 50 -5.14 -13.75 9.44
CA ALA A 50 -6.31 -13.35 8.65
C ALA A 50 -6.90 -11.98 9.07
N ASP A 51 -6.65 -11.54 10.31
CA ASP A 51 -7.13 -10.27 10.88
C ASP A 51 -6.04 -9.18 10.97
N SER A 52 -4.84 -9.39 10.42
CA SER A 52 -3.72 -8.45 10.49
C SER A 52 -4.08 -7.08 9.90
N ALA A 53 -4.76 -7.06 8.75
CA ALA A 53 -5.16 -5.81 8.08
C ALA A 53 -6.15 -5.00 8.93
N GLU A 54 -7.14 -5.66 9.55
CA GLU A 54 -8.12 -5.02 10.43
C GLU A 54 -7.44 -4.43 11.68
N LYS A 55 -6.54 -5.19 12.33
CA LYS A 55 -5.79 -4.71 13.50
C LYS A 55 -4.98 -3.45 13.17
N MET A 56 -4.29 -3.45 12.03
CA MET A 56 -3.54 -2.28 11.58
C MET A 56 -4.46 -1.11 11.22
N ALA A 57 -5.60 -1.36 10.58
CA ALA A 57 -6.60 -0.34 10.26
C ALA A 57 -7.12 0.37 11.52
N ASN A 58 -7.47 -0.41 12.55
CA ASN A 58 -7.93 0.10 13.83
C ASN A 58 -6.85 0.92 14.54
N ALA A 59 -5.60 0.46 14.54
CA ALA A 59 -4.48 1.19 15.13
C ALA A 59 -4.20 2.52 14.39
N ALA A 60 -4.22 2.50 13.06
CA ALA A 60 -4.02 3.69 12.23
C ALA A 60 -5.14 4.72 12.42
N LEU A 61 -6.40 4.27 12.41
CA LEU A 61 -7.55 5.14 12.65
C LEU A 61 -7.52 5.75 14.05
N LYS A 62 -7.21 4.95 15.08
CA LYS A 62 -7.06 5.46 16.45
C LYS A 62 -5.97 6.53 16.52
N THR A 63 -4.80 6.25 15.94
CA THR A 63 -3.68 7.19 15.92
C THR A 63 -4.05 8.51 15.25
N LEU A 64 -4.76 8.46 14.12
CA LEU A 64 -5.23 9.67 13.45
C LEU A 64 -6.20 10.45 14.33
N LEU A 65 -7.20 9.80 14.93
CA LEU A 65 -8.21 10.47 15.75
C LEU A 65 -7.63 11.07 17.04
N ASP A 66 -6.63 10.43 17.64
CA ASP A 66 -5.96 10.93 18.85
C ASP A 66 -5.13 12.19 18.58
N ASN A 67 -4.57 12.34 17.37
CA ASN A 67 -3.65 13.44 17.03
C ASN A 67 -4.30 14.53 16.15
N ALA A 68 -5.35 14.18 15.39
CA ALA A 68 -6.10 15.05 14.51
C ALA A 68 -7.59 14.69 14.60
N PRO A 69 -8.27 15.07 15.70
CA PRO A 69 -9.65 14.65 15.98
C PRO A 69 -10.67 15.21 14.99
N ASP A 70 -10.31 16.25 14.23
CA ASP A 70 -11.12 16.80 13.16
C ASP A 70 -10.28 17.32 11.99
N SER A 71 -10.98 17.77 10.93
CA SER A 71 -10.34 18.31 9.74
C SER A 71 -9.60 19.63 9.97
N VAL A 72 -9.90 20.34 11.06
CA VAL A 72 -9.27 21.62 11.37
C VAL A 72 -7.88 21.39 11.96
N ASP A 73 -7.76 20.48 12.92
CA ASP A 73 -6.45 20.10 13.47
C ASP A 73 -5.61 19.34 12.44
N PHE A 74 -6.25 18.49 11.62
CA PHE A 74 -5.61 17.88 10.46
C PHE A 74 -5.03 18.92 9.49
N ALA A 75 -5.80 19.96 9.13
CA ALA A 75 -5.35 21.02 8.24
C ALA A 75 -4.14 21.77 8.80
N ARG A 76 -4.12 22.03 10.11
CA ARG A 76 -3.00 22.73 10.75
C ARG A 76 -1.76 21.88 10.84
N ALA A 77 -1.90 20.61 11.23
CA ALA A 77 -0.78 19.69 11.38
C ALA A 77 -0.03 19.47 10.05
N LEU A 78 -0.75 19.54 8.92
CA LEU A 78 -0.20 19.39 7.58
C LEU A 78 -0.01 20.71 6.83
N GLU A 79 -0.24 21.86 7.48
CA GLU A 79 -0.16 23.20 6.86
C GLU A 79 -0.92 23.31 5.52
N MET A 80 -2.12 22.71 5.46
CA MET A 80 -2.91 22.67 4.24
C MET A 80 -3.40 24.08 3.85
N PRO A 81 -3.53 24.39 2.55
CA PRO A 81 -3.95 25.72 2.09
C PRO A 81 -5.22 26.25 2.79
N GLY A 82 -5.11 27.42 3.42
CA GLY A 82 -6.20 28.10 4.13
C GLY A 82 -6.34 27.71 5.61
N HIS A 83 -5.44 26.87 6.15
CA HIS A 83 -5.44 26.49 7.56
C HIS A 83 -5.30 27.68 8.52
N GLU A 84 -4.68 28.78 8.08
CA GLU A 84 -4.47 30.02 8.85
C GLU A 84 -5.79 30.72 9.16
N LYS A 85 -6.81 30.51 8.33
CA LYS A 85 -8.16 31.08 8.47
C LYS A 85 -9.06 30.24 9.38
N LEU A 86 -8.58 29.10 9.88
CA LEU A 86 -9.38 28.17 10.67
C LEU A 86 -9.43 28.54 12.17
N PRO A 87 -10.58 28.34 12.84
CA PRO A 87 -10.82 28.81 14.20
C PRO A 87 -9.95 28.07 15.24
N LYS A 88 -9.13 28.79 16.02
CA LYS A 88 -8.19 28.21 16.98
C LYS A 88 -8.83 27.51 18.19
N LYS A 89 -10.08 27.87 18.53
CA LYS A 89 -10.81 27.28 19.67
C LYS A 89 -11.53 26.01 19.23
N ALA A 90 -11.38 24.92 20.00
CA ALA A 90 -12.01 23.63 19.70
C ALA A 90 -13.54 23.71 19.53
N ALA A 91 -14.22 24.53 20.35
CA ALA A 91 -15.67 24.72 20.23
C ALA A 91 -16.09 25.32 18.87
N ASP A 92 -15.27 26.23 18.32
CA ASP A 92 -15.54 26.89 17.05
C ASP A 92 -15.13 26.01 15.86
N ALA A 93 -14.06 25.21 16.00
CA ALA A 93 -13.70 24.16 15.05
C ALA A 93 -14.83 23.12 14.91
N SER A 94 -15.37 22.62 16.03
CA SER A 94 -16.51 21.69 16.03
C SER A 94 -17.75 22.27 15.33
N LYS A 95 -18.06 23.55 15.56
CA LYS A 95 -19.17 24.23 14.86
C LYS A 95 -18.92 24.35 13.36
N LEU A 96 -17.69 24.68 12.97
CA LEU A 96 -17.29 24.80 11.56
C LEU A 96 -17.42 23.45 10.83
N VAL A 97 -16.89 22.38 11.41
CA VAL A 97 -16.97 21.02 10.87
C VAL A 97 -18.44 20.59 10.69
N LYS A 98 -19.29 20.84 11.70
CA LYS A 98 -20.74 20.57 11.62
C LYS A 98 -21.45 21.38 10.55
N ARG A 99 -20.99 22.60 10.28
CA ARG A 99 -21.51 23.44 9.19
C ARG A 99 -21.12 22.87 7.83
N TYR A 100 -19.84 22.53 7.65
CA TYR A 100 -19.33 21.94 6.39
C TYR A 100 -20.02 20.63 6.04
N ALA A 101 -20.33 19.79 7.02
CA ALA A 101 -21.09 18.55 6.83
C ALA A 101 -22.49 18.74 6.22
N LYS A 102 -23.07 19.95 6.30
CA LYS A 102 -24.39 20.28 5.76
C LYS A 102 -24.34 20.94 4.39
N LEU A 103 -23.16 21.32 3.90
CA LEU A 103 -23.00 22.01 2.63
C LEU A 103 -23.00 21.03 1.45
N LYS A 104 -23.56 21.45 0.32
CA LYS A 104 -23.41 20.71 -0.94
C LYS A 104 -21.96 20.83 -1.44
N PRO A 105 -21.44 19.89 -2.24
CA PRO A 105 -20.06 19.92 -2.74
C PRO A 105 -19.67 21.23 -3.44
N ALA A 106 -20.58 21.82 -4.22
CA ALA A 106 -20.33 23.11 -4.89
C ALA A 106 -20.21 24.28 -3.91
N GLN A 107 -20.98 24.27 -2.82
CA GLN A 107 -20.91 25.30 -1.78
C GLN A 107 -19.68 25.14 -0.90
N LEU A 108 -19.36 23.89 -0.53
CA LEU A 108 -18.18 23.55 0.26
C LEU A 108 -16.89 24.06 -0.38
N LYS A 109 -16.75 23.96 -1.71
CA LYS A 109 -15.55 24.44 -2.43
C LYS A 109 -15.25 25.94 -2.29
N ASN A 110 -16.23 26.74 -1.88
CA ASN A 110 -16.07 28.18 -1.67
C ASN A 110 -15.63 28.50 -0.22
N GLU A 111 -15.59 27.52 0.65
CA GLU A 111 -15.23 27.70 2.05
C GLU A 111 -13.71 27.66 2.29
N PRO A 112 -13.20 28.39 3.31
CA PRO A 112 -11.79 28.29 3.70
C PRO A 112 -11.37 26.85 4.03
N ALA A 113 -10.22 26.41 3.56
CA ALA A 113 -9.67 25.07 3.79
C ALA A 113 -10.65 23.91 3.51
N TRP A 114 -11.61 24.09 2.59
CA TRP A 114 -12.57 23.06 2.20
C TRP A 114 -11.89 21.75 1.76
N LEU A 115 -10.72 21.87 1.12
CA LEU A 115 -9.93 20.72 0.67
C LEU A 115 -9.47 19.89 1.87
N ALA A 116 -9.07 20.52 2.98
CA ALA A 116 -8.69 19.81 4.19
C ALA A 116 -9.88 19.04 4.78
N TYR A 117 -11.07 19.64 4.81
CA TYR A 117 -12.29 18.93 5.21
C TYR A 117 -12.60 17.73 4.31
N ALA A 118 -12.55 17.92 2.98
CA ALA A 118 -12.81 16.84 2.03
C ALA A 118 -11.76 15.72 2.14
N THR A 119 -10.48 16.07 2.21
CA THR A 119 -9.37 15.12 2.33
C THR A 119 -9.42 14.37 3.65
N TYR A 120 -9.64 15.04 4.78
CA TYR A 120 -9.76 14.39 6.09
C TYR A 120 -10.86 13.31 6.08
N ASN A 121 -12.04 13.63 5.56
CA ASN A 121 -13.13 12.67 5.47
C ASN A 121 -12.81 11.50 4.53
N LYS A 122 -12.07 11.74 3.43
CA LYS A 122 -11.58 10.66 2.56
C LYS A 122 -10.54 9.77 3.25
N VAL A 123 -9.63 10.35 4.03
CA VAL A 123 -8.64 9.60 4.83
C VAL A 123 -9.36 8.74 5.86
N ILE A 124 -10.32 9.30 6.61
CA ILE A 124 -11.14 8.53 7.57
C ILE A 124 -11.88 7.39 6.88
N ALA A 125 -12.52 7.65 5.73
CA ALA A 125 -13.20 6.62 4.96
C ALA A 125 -12.23 5.52 4.52
N LYS A 126 -11.06 5.91 3.98
CA LYS A 126 -10.01 4.99 3.55
C LYS A 126 -9.51 4.10 4.70
N LEU A 127 -9.20 4.68 5.86
CA LEU A 127 -8.75 3.93 7.04
C LEU A 127 -9.83 2.98 7.58
N ARG A 128 -11.11 3.29 7.40
CA ARG A 128 -12.22 2.42 7.84
C ARG A 128 -12.48 1.25 6.90
N THR A 129 -12.33 1.46 5.60
CA THR A 129 -12.72 0.44 4.62
C THR A 129 -11.53 -0.30 4.01
N GLU A 130 -10.37 0.34 3.93
CA GLU A 130 -9.23 -0.17 3.18
C GLU A 130 -7.92 0.53 3.59
N ALA A 131 -7.55 0.45 4.88
CA ALA A 131 -6.35 1.10 5.40
C ALA A 131 -5.05 0.57 4.78
N LEU A 132 -5.03 -0.74 4.50
CA LEU A 132 -3.96 -1.41 3.76
C LEU A 132 -4.51 -1.79 2.38
N GLU A 133 -3.83 -1.34 1.32
CA GLU A 133 -4.18 -1.75 -0.04
C GLU A 133 -3.50 -3.07 -0.40
N ASP A 134 -2.22 -3.20 -0.04
CA ASP A 134 -1.40 -4.36 -0.36
C ASP A 134 -0.62 -4.87 0.86
N PHE A 135 -0.67 -6.17 1.11
CA PHE A 135 0.12 -6.83 2.15
C PHE A 135 1.01 -7.91 1.54
N ARG A 136 2.31 -7.81 1.82
CA ARG A 136 3.32 -8.80 1.43
C ARG A 136 3.78 -9.57 2.65
N ILE A 137 3.36 -10.84 2.71
CA ILE A 137 3.81 -11.79 3.71
C ILE A 137 5.26 -12.12 3.42
N ASP A 138 6.13 -11.69 4.32
CA ASP A 138 7.54 -11.62 4.03
C ASP A 138 8.30 -12.80 4.60
N PHE A 139 8.88 -13.63 3.75
CA PHE A 139 9.78 -14.74 4.10
C PHE A 139 11.26 -14.35 3.94
N GLU A 140 11.58 -13.10 3.62
CA GLU A 140 12.95 -12.61 3.47
C GLU A 140 13.46 -12.02 4.80
N ASP A 141 13.78 -10.73 4.85
CA ASP A 141 14.43 -10.06 5.98
C ASP A 141 13.45 -9.79 7.13
N GLY A 142 12.16 -9.56 6.84
CA GLY A 142 11.12 -9.38 7.85
C GLY A 142 10.75 -10.65 8.62
N PHE A 143 11.04 -11.83 8.08
CA PHE A 143 10.95 -13.13 8.80
C PHE A 143 12.31 -13.57 9.36
N GLY A 144 13.39 -13.18 8.67
CA GLY A 144 14.77 -13.45 9.05
C GLY A 144 15.25 -14.85 8.65
N ASN A 145 16.31 -15.29 9.34
CA ASN A 145 16.93 -16.59 9.10
C ASN A 145 16.32 -17.64 10.03
N ARG A 146 15.61 -18.60 9.46
CA ARG A 146 14.97 -19.73 10.16
C ARG A 146 15.48 -21.08 9.67
N SER A 147 15.22 -22.12 10.47
CA SER A 147 15.45 -23.50 10.01
C SER A 147 14.56 -23.82 8.81
N TRP A 148 14.90 -24.88 8.06
CA TRP A 148 14.06 -25.35 6.96
C TRP A 148 12.66 -25.74 7.44
N ASP A 149 12.58 -26.54 8.51
CA ASP A 149 11.31 -27.02 9.05
C ASP A 149 10.41 -25.86 9.54
N GLU A 150 11.00 -24.83 10.14
CA GLU A 150 10.25 -23.66 10.61
C GLU A 150 9.73 -22.80 9.45
N GLU A 151 10.54 -22.58 8.41
CA GLU A 151 10.11 -21.82 7.23
C GLU A 151 9.01 -22.58 6.47
N ASP A 152 9.16 -23.90 6.29
CA ASP A 152 8.16 -24.77 5.67
C ASP A 152 6.83 -24.73 6.44
N ALA A 153 6.86 -24.88 7.76
CA ALA A 153 5.68 -24.82 8.61
C ALA A 153 5.01 -23.44 8.52
N THR A 154 5.80 -22.37 8.49
CA THR A 154 5.30 -21.00 8.38
C THR A 154 4.67 -20.75 7.00
N ALA A 155 5.25 -21.30 5.92
CA ALA A 155 4.69 -21.19 4.57
C ALA A 155 3.27 -21.80 4.49
N VAL A 156 3.11 -22.99 5.07
CA VAL A 156 1.80 -23.66 5.15
C VAL A 156 0.83 -22.88 6.04
N GLN A 157 1.26 -22.43 7.22
CA GLN A 157 0.43 -21.67 8.13
C GLN A 157 -0.04 -20.34 7.51
N ALA A 158 0.86 -19.61 6.86
CA ALA A 158 0.54 -18.34 6.20
C ALA A 158 -0.51 -18.56 5.10
N ALA A 159 -0.37 -19.61 4.29
CA ALA A 159 -1.35 -19.97 3.26
C ALA A 159 -2.73 -20.28 3.86
N GLN A 160 -2.79 -21.00 4.98
CA GLN A 160 -4.04 -21.29 5.70
C GLN A 160 -4.69 -20.01 6.25
N GLU A 161 -3.92 -19.08 6.81
CA GLU A 161 -4.43 -17.78 7.27
C GLU A 161 -4.91 -16.91 6.10
N VAL A 162 -4.26 -16.97 4.94
CA VAL A 162 -4.77 -16.33 3.71
C VAL A 162 -6.10 -16.96 3.30
N ALA A 163 -6.20 -18.28 3.23
CA ALA A 163 -7.46 -18.96 2.88
C ALA A 163 -8.60 -18.60 3.85
N LYS A 164 -8.29 -18.51 5.15
CA LYS A 164 -9.23 -18.06 6.19
C LYS A 164 -9.67 -16.61 5.96
N GLY A 165 -8.74 -15.71 5.66
CA GLY A 165 -9.04 -14.31 5.37
C GLY A 165 -9.85 -14.13 4.10
N MET A 166 -9.59 -14.93 3.05
CA MET A 166 -10.40 -14.95 1.82
C MET A 166 -11.86 -15.32 2.13
N LYS A 167 -12.08 -16.38 2.92
CA LYS A 167 -13.41 -16.82 3.35
C LYS A 167 -14.12 -15.77 4.21
N ALA A 168 -13.38 -15.07 5.07
CA ALA A 168 -13.90 -14.01 5.92
C ALA A 168 -14.04 -12.65 5.22
N ASN A 169 -13.55 -12.51 3.99
CA ASN A 169 -13.42 -11.24 3.27
C ASN A 169 -12.71 -10.16 4.11
N SER A 170 -11.64 -10.55 4.83
CA SER A 170 -10.89 -9.69 5.76
C SER A 170 -9.50 -9.28 5.25
N LEU A 171 -9.10 -9.76 4.07
CA LEU A 171 -7.82 -9.44 3.47
C LEU A 171 -7.84 -8.08 2.76
N PRO A 172 -6.68 -7.43 2.61
CA PRO A 172 -6.52 -6.30 1.70
C PRO A 172 -6.87 -6.68 0.24
N PRO A 173 -7.22 -5.69 -0.62
CA PRO A 173 -7.48 -5.95 -2.03
C PRO A 173 -6.33 -6.63 -2.78
N PHE A 174 -5.10 -6.37 -2.34
CA PHE A 174 -3.90 -7.01 -2.88
C PHE A 174 -3.18 -7.75 -1.76
N ILE A 175 -2.78 -8.99 -2.04
CA ILE A 175 -2.01 -9.80 -1.11
C ILE A 175 -1.04 -10.68 -1.90
N GLY A 176 0.11 -10.95 -1.32
CA GLY A 176 1.05 -11.94 -1.84
C GLY A 176 2.16 -12.22 -0.86
N ILE A 177 3.15 -12.98 -1.32
CA ILE A 177 4.33 -13.32 -0.52
C ILE A 177 5.60 -12.73 -1.13
N ARG A 178 6.58 -12.39 -0.30
CA ARG A 178 7.96 -12.15 -0.72
C ARG A 178 8.79 -13.35 -0.29
N ILE A 179 9.29 -14.11 -1.27
CA ILE A 179 10.21 -15.23 -1.04
C ILE A 179 11.65 -14.74 -1.03
N LYS A 180 12.56 -15.59 -0.57
CA LYS A 180 14.01 -15.38 -0.73
C LYS A 180 14.40 -15.32 -2.22
N PRO A 181 15.44 -14.56 -2.58
CA PRO A 181 15.81 -14.34 -3.98
C PRO A 181 16.34 -15.61 -4.66
N PHE A 182 16.33 -15.63 -5.99
CA PHE A 182 16.90 -16.71 -6.81
C PHE A 182 18.42 -16.61 -6.98
N THR A 183 19.14 -16.16 -5.95
CA THR A 183 20.60 -16.28 -5.89
C THR A 183 21.00 -17.74 -5.65
N GLU A 184 22.22 -18.12 -6.02
CA GLU A 184 22.67 -19.53 -5.94
C GLU A 184 22.42 -20.16 -4.57
N ASP A 185 22.72 -19.44 -3.49
CA ASP A 185 22.59 -19.94 -2.12
C ASP A 185 21.14 -20.04 -1.60
N LEU A 186 20.18 -19.36 -2.25
CA LEU A 186 18.82 -19.19 -1.73
C LEU A 186 17.72 -19.68 -2.68
N LYS A 187 18.03 -19.97 -3.95
CA LYS A 187 17.05 -20.34 -4.98
C LYS A 187 16.21 -21.56 -4.61
N GLU A 188 16.81 -22.58 -3.99
CA GLU A 188 16.09 -23.80 -3.58
C GLU A 188 15.09 -23.49 -2.48
N ARG A 189 15.53 -22.71 -1.48
CA ARG A 189 14.68 -22.28 -0.37
C ARG A 189 13.55 -21.39 -0.86
N GLY A 190 13.83 -20.38 -1.69
CA GLY A 190 12.81 -19.51 -2.27
C GLY A 190 11.77 -20.27 -3.09
N ALA A 191 12.21 -21.20 -3.95
CA ALA A 191 11.32 -22.05 -4.74
C ALA A 191 10.44 -22.96 -3.86
N ARG A 192 11.03 -23.58 -2.83
CA ARG A 192 10.32 -24.45 -1.89
C ARG A 192 9.25 -23.70 -1.10
N THR A 193 9.58 -22.52 -0.57
CA THR A 193 8.63 -21.67 0.16
C THR A 193 7.45 -21.27 -0.74
N LEU A 194 7.71 -20.91 -2.00
CA LEU A 194 6.67 -20.60 -2.97
C LEU A 194 5.76 -21.81 -3.25
N ASP A 195 6.35 -22.99 -3.49
CA ASP A 195 5.62 -24.22 -3.80
C ASP A 195 4.72 -24.67 -2.63
N LEU A 196 5.27 -24.71 -1.42
CA LEU A 196 4.52 -25.08 -0.21
C LEU A 196 3.36 -24.12 0.04
N PHE A 197 3.60 -22.81 -0.08
CA PHE A 197 2.55 -21.81 0.12
C PHE A 197 1.42 -21.97 -0.91
N LEU A 198 1.75 -22.07 -2.21
CA LEU A 198 0.75 -22.21 -3.28
C LEU A 198 -0.03 -23.53 -3.18
N THR A 199 0.67 -24.62 -2.86
CA THR A 199 0.05 -25.94 -2.65
C THR A 199 -0.92 -25.91 -1.46
N ALA A 200 -0.49 -25.36 -0.32
CA ALA A 200 -1.35 -25.22 0.84
C ALA A 200 -2.54 -24.29 0.58
N LEU A 201 -2.35 -23.17 -0.12
CA LEU A 201 -3.43 -22.23 -0.43
C LEU A 201 -4.48 -22.88 -1.33
N SER A 202 -4.05 -23.52 -2.43
CA SER A 202 -4.96 -24.16 -3.40
C SER A 202 -5.81 -25.30 -2.85
N THR A 203 -5.39 -25.91 -1.74
CA THR A 203 -6.15 -26.97 -1.06
C THR A 203 -7.17 -26.44 -0.05
N HIS A 204 -7.09 -25.15 0.33
CA HIS A 204 -7.94 -24.53 1.35
C HIS A 204 -8.88 -23.44 0.81
N THR A 205 -8.74 -23.04 -0.45
CA THR A 205 -9.60 -22.10 -1.18
C THR A 205 -10.49 -22.82 -2.18
#